data_AF-A0A175RIM4-F1
#
_entry.id   AF-A0A175RIM4-F1
#
_cell.length_a   1.000
_cell.length_b   1.000
_cell.length_c   1.000
_cell.angle_alpha   90.00
_cell.angle_beta   90.00
_cell.angle_gamma   90.00
#
_symmetry.space_group_name_H-M   'P 1'
#
loop_
_entity.id
_entity.type
_entity.pdbx_description
1 polymer ?
#
loop_
_entity_poly.entity_id
_entity_poly.type
_entity_poly.pdbx_seq_one_letter_code
_entity_poly.pdbx_strand_id
1 'polypeptide(L)'
;MFDGAAARAAGADASDIDDFATGWVIAGGRVENATVDEALVKKVQLSADVARACSGRNRWDYTGIQLNIYLNSCNTTRLLGAIGAGAGGATLVGIVTAATGLGAAAADALAGGLAIAGGVLTSCSAKGRGVAIHNIPPGPVVWCNGQ
;
A
#
# COMPACT_ATOMS: atom_id res chain seq x y z
N MET A 1 -0.32 13.21 8.44
CA MET A 1 -1.62 13.69 7.97
C MET A 1 -1.46 13.99 6.48
N PHE A 2 -2.38 13.56 5.63
CA PHE A 2 -2.34 13.85 4.20
C PHE A 2 -3.30 14.99 3.88
N ASP A 3 -2.83 15.99 3.14
CA ASP A 3 -3.61 17.17 2.76
C ASP A 3 -3.83 17.17 1.24
N GLY A 4 -5.09 16.99 0.82
CA GLY A 4 -5.47 17.01 -0.58
C GLY A 4 -5.32 18.38 -1.24
N ALA A 5 -5.39 19.49 -0.48
CA ALA A 5 -5.18 20.83 -1.05
C ALA A 5 -3.74 21.03 -1.50
N ALA A 6 -2.77 20.60 -0.68
CA ALA A 6 -1.36 20.60 -1.06
C ALA A 6 -1.08 19.74 -2.30
N ALA A 7 -1.72 18.56 -2.40
CA ALA A 7 -1.58 17.69 -3.57
C ALA A 7 -2.16 18.30 -4.85
N ARG A 8 -3.33 18.96 -4.77
CA ARG A 8 -3.91 19.71 -5.91
C ARG A 8 -3.01 20.86 -6.33
N ALA A 9 -2.45 21.60 -5.38
CA ALA A 9 -1.51 22.70 -5.66
C ALA A 9 -0.22 22.20 -6.34
N ALA A 10 0.18 20.96 -6.08
CA ALA A 10 1.29 20.29 -6.77
C ALA A 10 0.91 19.74 -8.16
N GLY A 11 -0.35 19.87 -8.59
CA GLY A 11 -0.83 19.48 -9.91
C GLY A 11 -1.30 18.02 -10.03
N ALA A 12 -1.52 17.32 -8.93
CA ALA A 12 -2.10 15.97 -8.97
C ALA A 12 -3.59 16.02 -9.34
N ASP A 13 -4.06 15.00 -10.06
CA ASP A 13 -5.47 14.88 -10.47
C ASP A 13 -6.38 14.67 -9.25
N ALA A 14 -7.58 15.24 -9.29
CA ALA A 14 -8.51 15.16 -8.17
C ALA A 14 -8.92 13.71 -7.85
N SER A 15 -9.06 12.85 -8.86
CA SER A 15 -9.42 11.44 -8.67
C SER A 15 -8.29 10.65 -8.02
N ASP A 16 -7.04 10.87 -8.44
CA ASP A 16 -5.86 10.24 -7.83
C ASP A 16 -5.66 10.68 -6.38
N ILE A 17 -5.97 11.94 -6.05
CA ILE A 17 -5.89 12.47 -4.68
C ILE A 17 -6.89 11.78 -3.77
N ASP A 18 -8.14 11.63 -4.21
CA ASP A 18 -9.21 11.02 -3.42
C ASP A 18 -8.98 9.50 -3.26
N ASP A 19 -8.51 8.82 -4.31
CA ASP A 19 -8.09 7.41 -4.25
C ASP A 19 -6.90 7.23 -3.30
N PHE A 20 -5.88 8.07 -3.41
CA PHE A 20 -4.72 8.04 -2.51
C PHE A 20 -5.13 8.31 -1.07
N ALA A 21 -5.99 9.29 -0.83
CA ALA A 21 -6.54 9.60 0.50
C ALA A 21 -7.27 8.40 1.09
N THR A 22 -8.07 7.70 0.28
CA THR A 22 -8.75 6.46 0.68
C THR A 22 -7.75 5.39 1.13
N GLY A 23 -6.69 5.18 0.35
CA GLY A 23 -5.61 4.26 0.71
C GLY A 23 -4.88 4.65 2.00
N TRP A 24 -4.62 5.94 2.17
CA TRP A 24 -4.00 6.50 3.35
C TRP A 24 -4.83 6.25 4.62
N VAL A 25 -6.16 6.41 4.53
CA VAL A 25 -7.09 6.09 5.64
C VAL A 25 -7.14 4.60 5.93
N ILE A 26 -7.14 3.74 4.90
CA ILE A 26 -7.10 2.27 5.06
C ILE A 26 -5.89 1.84 5.90
N ALA A 27 -4.73 2.48 5.70
CA ALA A 27 -3.52 2.22 6.49
C ALA A 27 -3.56 2.80 7.92
N GLY A 28 -4.61 3.52 8.30
CA GLY A 28 -4.80 4.16 9.60
C GLY A 28 -4.31 5.62 9.67
N GLY A 29 -4.02 6.23 8.52
CA GLY A 29 -3.67 7.64 8.43
C GLY A 29 -4.88 8.56 8.56
N ARG A 30 -4.62 9.84 8.83
CA ARG A 30 -5.63 10.92 8.80
C ARG A 30 -5.47 11.77 7.55
N VAL A 31 -6.58 12.22 6.98
CA VAL A 31 -6.65 13.04 5.77
C VAL A 31 -7.43 14.33 6.03
N GLU A 32 -7.13 15.36 5.26
CA GLU A 32 -7.94 16.58 5.12
C GLU A 32 -7.99 17.02 3.65
N ASN A 33 -8.99 17.84 3.32
CA ASN A 33 -9.16 18.42 1.99
C ASN A 33 -9.16 17.41 0.83
N ALA A 34 -9.58 16.16 1.08
CA ALA A 34 -9.73 15.10 0.09
C ALA A 34 -10.98 14.28 0.42
N THR A 35 -11.60 13.69 -0.61
CA THR A 35 -12.71 12.76 -0.43
C THR A 35 -12.17 11.38 -0.09
N VAL A 36 -12.90 10.62 0.74
CA VAL A 36 -12.56 9.24 1.11
C VAL A 36 -13.71 8.33 0.71
N ASP A 37 -13.40 7.23 0.03
CA ASP A 37 -14.37 6.15 -0.19
C ASP A 37 -14.54 5.33 1.11
N GLU A 38 -15.47 5.78 1.95
CA GLU A 38 -15.82 5.12 3.21
C GLU A 38 -16.36 3.69 3.01
N ALA A 39 -16.98 3.39 1.86
CA ALA A 39 -17.47 2.05 1.58
C ALA A 39 -16.32 1.08 1.35
N LEU A 40 -15.29 1.51 0.60
CA LEU A 40 -14.06 0.75 0.42
C LEU A 40 -13.30 0.59 1.73
N VAL A 41 -13.12 1.67 2.52
CA VAL A 41 -12.48 1.61 3.84
C VAL A 41 -13.13 0.55 4.72
N LYS A 42 -14.47 0.58 4.84
CA LYS A 42 -15.22 -0.37 5.66
C LYS A 42 -15.06 -1.82 5.15
N LYS A 43 -15.11 -2.02 3.84
CA LYS A 43 -14.95 -3.35 3.21
C LYS A 43 -13.58 -3.95 3.53
N VAL A 44 -12.52 -3.14 3.48
CA VAL A 44 -11.15 -3.57 3.80
C VAL A 44 -10.97 -3.81 5.30
N GLN A 45 -11.52 -2.96 6.16
CA GLN A 45 -11.43 -3.12 7.63
C GLN A 45 -12.07 -4.43 8.11
N LEU A 46 -13.25 -4.78 7.60
CA LEU A 46 -13.91 -6.06 7.90
C LEU A 46 -13.04 -7.28 7.55
N SER A 47 -12.14 -7.13 6.57
CA SER A 47 -11.21 -8.18 6.16
C SER A 47 -9.94 -8.23 7.04
N ALA A 48 -9.60 -7.11 7.70
CA ALA A 48 -8.38 -6.93 8.47
C ALA A 48 -8.53 -7.20 9.98
N ASP A 49 -9.74 -7.09 10.53
CA ASP A 49 -10.05 -7.25 11.96
C ASP A 49 -9.73 -8.65 12.54
N VAL A 50 -9.42 -9.64 11.69
CA VAL A 50 -9.04 -11.00 12.09
C VAL A 50 -7.57 -11.06 12.59
N ALA A 51 -6.71 -10.09 12.26
CA ALA A 51 -5.30 -10.08 12.63
C ALA A 51 -5.05 -9.37 13.99
N ARG A 52 -5.39 -10.02 15.12
CA ARG A 52 -5.35 -9.44 16.48
C ARG A 52 -3.97 -9.03 17.05
N ALA A 53 -2.87 -9.20 16.32
CA ALA A 53 -1.59 -8.57 16.64
C ALA A 53 -0.76 -8.37 15.37
N CYS A 54 -0.43 -7.12 15.03
CA CYS A 54 0.44 -6.82 13.91
C CYS A 54 1.87 -7.31 14.22
N SER A 55 2.49 -8.03 13.29
CA SER A 55 3.85 -8.55 13.40
C SER A 55 4.65 -8.19 12.15
N GLY A 56 5.97 -8.00 12.31
CA GLY A 56 6.86 -7.54 11.24
C GLY A 56 7.09 -6.03 11.25
N ARG A 57 7.76 -5.52 10.22
CA ARG A 57 8.15 -4.11 10.11
C ARG A 57 7.47 -3.44 8.93
N ASN A 58 7.17 -2.15 9.10
CA ASN A 58 6.91 -1.27 7.98
C ASN A 58 8.15 -0.41 7.74
N ARG A 59 8.77 -0.53 6.57
CA ARG A 59 9.90 0.31 6.15
C ARG A 59 10.14 0.10 4.66
N TRP A 60 11.07 0.86 4.13
CA TRP A 60 11.68 0.59 2.85
C TRP A 60 13.19 0.79 2.94
N ASP A 61 13.94 0.14 2.05
CA ASP A 61 15.37 0.35 1.88
C ASP A 61 15.81 0.00 0.45
N TYR A 62 17.02 0.40 0.08
CA TYR A 62 17.67 -0.02 -1.15
C TYR A 62 18.83 -0.97 -0.86
N THR A 63 18.88 -2.09 -1.57
CA THR A 63 20.03 -2.98 -1.62
C THR A 63 20.60 -2.95 -3.04
N GLY A 64 21.62 -2.12 -3.26
CA GLY A 64 22.11 -1.83 -4.61
C GLY A 64 21.03 -1.12 -5.43
N ILE A 65 20.66 -1.70 -6.58
CA ILE A 65 19.59 -1.18 -7.45
C ILE A 65 18.19 -1.66 -7.06
N GLN A 66 18.08 -2.53 -6.06
CA GLN A 66 16.82 -3.15 -5.65
C GLN A 66 16.14 -2.33 -4.55
N LEU A 67 14.90 -1.92 -4.79
CA LEU A 67 14.01 -1.34 -3.79
C LEU A 67 13.30 -2.46 -3.02
N ASN A 68 13.41 -2.40 -1.70
CA ASN A 68 12.77 -3.34 -0.76
C ASN A 68 11.70 -2.61 0.03
N ILE A 69 10.48 -3.12 -0.01
CA ILE A 69 9.33 -2.61 0.74
C ILE A 69 8.90 -3.67 1.73
N TYR A 70 8.83 -3.31 3.00
CA TYR A 70 8.40 -4.18 4.07
C TYR A 70 7.06 -3.68 4.59
N LEU A 71 6.06 -4.55 4.61
CA LEU A 71 4.75 -4.31 5.20
C LEU A 71 4.49 -5.34 6.28
N ASN A 72 4.18 -4.89 7.50
CA ASN A 72 3.81 -5.76 8.60
C ASN A 72 2.51 -6.53 8.27
N SER A 73 2.14 -7.52 9.09
CA SER A 73 0.97 -8.36 8.83
C SER A 73 -0.33 -7.57 8.67
N CYS A 74 -0.57 -6.53 9.47
CA CYS A 74 -1.77 -5.71 9.36
C CYS A 74 -1.85 -4.91 8.07
N ASN A 75 -0.77 -4.23 7.68
CA ASN A 75 -0.74 -3.47 6.43
C ASN A 75 -0.71 -4.40 5.21
N THR A 76 -0.16 -5.60 5.34
CA THR A 76 -0.27 -6.65 4.33
C THR A 76 -1.73 -7.08 4.16
N THR A 77 -2.46 -7.36 5.25
CA THR A 77 -3.88 -7.74 5.17
C THR A 77 -4.74 -6.61 4.62
N ARG A 78 -4.48 -5.36 5.00
CA ARG A 78 -5.17 -4.18 4.44
C ARG A 78 -4.91 -4.03 2.94
N LEU A 79 -3.65 -4.18 2.51
CA LEU A 79 -3.29 -4.14 1.10
C LEU A 79 -3.98 -5.26 0.31
N LEU A 80 -3.94 -6.49 0.82
CA LEU A 80 -4.62 -7.64 0.21
C LEU A 80 -6.15 -7.45 0.18
N GLY A 81 -6.73 -6.90 1.23
CA GLY A 81 -8.16 -6.57 1.31
C GLY A 81 -8.54 -5.52 0.27
N ALA A 82 -7.72 -4.48 0.08
CA ALA A 82 -7.93 -3.47 -0.95
C ALA A 82 -7.82 -4.07 -2.36
N ILE A 83 -6.83 -4.91 -2.63
CA ILE A 83 -6.69 -5.64 -3.89
C ILE A 83 -7.92 -6.52 -4.15
N GLY A 84 -8.33 -7.33 -3.16
CA GLY A 84 -9.52 -8.18 -3.27
C GLY A 84 -10.83 -7.40 -3.40
N ALA A 85 -10.86 -6.16 -2.90
CA ALA A 85 -12.00 -5.27 -3.04
C ALA A 85 -12.08 -4.57 -4.41
N GLY A 86 -11.03 -4.67 -5.25
CA GLY A 86 -10.94 -4.01 -6.55
C GLY A 86 -10.40 -2.58 -6.49
N ALA A 87 -9.61 -2.23 -5.47
CA ALA A 87 -9.05 -0.89 -5.31
C ALA A 87 -8.10 -0.51 -6.47
N GLY A 88 -8.17 0.76 -6.89
CA GLY A 88 -7.30 1.32 -7.92
C GLY A 88 -5.84 1.48 -7.48
N GLY A 89 -4.95 1.72 -8.44
CA GLY A 89 -3.51 1.87 -8.19
C GLY A 89 -3.17 2.97 -7.17
N ALA A 90 -3.79 4.15 -7.30
CA ALA A 90 -3.58 5.27 -6.37
C ALA A 90 -3.96 4.92 -4.92
N THR A 91 -5.03 4.14 -4.72
CA THR A 91 -5.39 3.61 -3.39
C THR A 91 -4.32 2.70 -2.83
N LEU A 92 -3.81 1.76 -3.63
CA LEU A 92 -2.75 0.83 -3.18
C LEU A 92 -1.46 1.59 -2.84
N VAL A 93 -1.12 2.61 -3.62
CA VAL A 93 0.00 3.52 -3.35
C VAL A 93 -0.22 4.25 -2.02
N GLY A 94 -1.41 4.80 -1.79
CA GLY A 94 -1.77 5.42 -0.51
C GLY A 94 -1.53 4.52 0.69
N ILE A 95 -1.91 3.23 0.59
CA ILE A 95 -1.70 2.24 1.66
C ILE A 95 -0.20 2.05 1.94
N VAL A 96 0.60 1.81 0.89
CA VAL A 96 2.04 1.54 1.04
C VAL A 96 2.79 2.76 1.52
N THR A 97 2.50 3.94 0.96
CA THR A 97 3.11 5.21 1.37
C THR A 97 2.76 5.55 2.82
N ALA A 98 1.50 5.39 3.23
CA ALA A 98 1.11 5.60 4.62
C ALA A 98 1.80 4.62 5.58
N ALA A 99 1.96 3.35 5.17
CA ALA A 99 2.60 2.33 5.98
C ALA A 99 4.11 2.54 6.13
N THR A 100 4.80 2.91 5.06
CA THR A 100 6.27 2.86 4.99
C THR A 100 6.95 4.22 4.93
N GLY A 101 6.21 5.29 4.64
CA GLY A 101 6.76 6.61 4.32
C GLY A 101 7.42 6.68 2.95
N LEU A 102 7.31 5.63 2.11
CA LEU A 102 7.83 5.63 0.75
C LEU A 102 6.92 6.53 -0.12
N GLY A 103 7.41 7.70 -0.50
CA GLY A 103 6.69 8.70 -1.30
C GLY A 103 6.48 8.27 -2.77
N ALA A 104 6.84 9.11 -3.73
CA ALA A 104 6.62 8.84 -5.16
C ALA A 104 7.18 7.47 -5.63
N ALA A 105 8.28 7.00 -5.05
CA ALA A 105 8.86 5.69 -5.35
C ALA A 105 7.97 4.49 -4.99
N ALA A 106 6.92 4.68 -4.17
CA ALA A 106 5.93 3.64 -3.91
C ALA A 106 5.07 3.36 -5.14
N ALA A 107 4.79 4.37 -5.97
CA ALA A 107 4.07 4.21 -7.22
C ALA A 107 4.84 3.35 -8.21
N ASP A 108 6.15 3.57 -8.36
CA ASP A 108 7.00 2.76 -9.25
C ASP A 108 7.12 1.31 -8.76
N ALA A 109 7.33 1.15 -7.45
CA ALA A 109 7.44 -0.17 -6.84
C ALA A 109 6.13 -0.97 -6.92
N LEU A 110 4.99 -0.29 -6.84
CA LEU A 110 3.66 -0.89 -7.01
C LEU A 110 3.26 -1.03 -8.47
N ALA A 111 3.73 -0.17 -9.39
CA ALA A 111 3.54 -0.39 -10.82
C ALA A 111 4.23 -1.69 -11.26
N GLY A 112 5.40 -2.01 -10.69
CA GLY A 112 6.00 -3.34 -10.75
C GLY A 112 5.25 -4.38 -9.89
N GLY A 113 4.85 -4.01 -8.67
CA GLY A 113 4.19 -4.83 -7.64
C GLY A 113 2.79 -5.34 -7.97
N LEU A 114 1.96 -4.59 -8.67
CA LEU A 114 0.62 -4.99 -9.12
C LEU A 114 0.68 -6.11 -10.17
N ALA A 115 1.84 -6.34 -10.79
CA ALA A 115 2.06 -7.54 -11.59
C ALA A 115 2.11 -8.81 -10.71
N ILE A 116 2.42 -8.68 -9.43
CA ILE A 116 2.26 -9.73 -8.43
C ILE A 116 0.78 -9.78 -8.05
N ALA A 117 0.01 -10.62 -8.77
CA ALA A 117 -1.39 -10.88 -8.46
C ALA A 117 -1.60 -11.12 -6.94
N GLY A 118 -2.71 -10.64 -6.38
CA GLY A 118 -2.98 -10.71 -4.92
C GLY A 118 -2.83 -12.10 -4.30
N GLY A 119 -2.99 -13.18 -5.08
CA GLY A 119 -2.72 -14.56 -4.65
C GLY A 119 -1.25 -14.85 -4.33
N VAL A 120 -0.31 -14.22 -5.05
CA VAL A 120 1.13 -14.39 -4.82
C VAL A 120 1.56 -13.63 -3.55
N LEU A 121 1.06 -12.40 -3.34
CA LEU A 121 1.28 -11.66 -2.10
C LEU A 121 0.71 -12.41 -0.88
N THR A 122 -0.46 -13.04 -1.03
CA THR A 122 -1.05 -13.91 0.02
C THR A 122 -0.09 -15.03 0.39
N SER A 123 0.49 -15.71 -0.60
CA SER A 123 1.45 -16.81 -0.39
C SER A 123 2.74 -16.31 0.27
N CYS A 124 3.25 -15.14 -0.13
CA CYS A 124 4.42 -14.52 0.49
C CYS A 124 4.18 -14.13 1.96
N SER A 125 2.95 -13.71 2.31
CA SER A 125 2.59 -13.31 3.67
C SER A 125 2.29 -14.46 4.64
N ALA A 126 2.28 -15.72 4.16
CA ALA A 126 1.79 -16.89 4.89
C ALA A 126 2.50 -17.15 6.23
N LYS A 127 3.69 -16.60 6.46
CA LYS A 127 4.45 -16.71 7.71
C LYS A 127 3.98 -15.76 8.83
N GLY A 128 2.96 -14.94 8.58
CA GLY A 128 2.28 -14.13 9.61
C GLY A 128 3.01 -12.86 10.06
N ARG A 129 4.20 -12.56 9.50
CA ARG A 129 4.96 -11.32 9.76
C ARG A 129 4.75 -10.24 8.68
N GLY A 130 3.83 -10.48 7.76
CA GLY A 130 3.62 -9.66 6.58
C GLY A 130 4.54 -10.03 5.42
N VAL A 131 4.69 -9.10 4.47
CA VAL A 131 5.39 -9.33 3.19
C VAL A 131 6.58 -8.39 3.04
N ALA A 132 7.63 -8.89 2.39
CA ALA A 132 8.66 -8.07 1.76
C ALA A 132 8.46 -8.14 0.24
N ILE A 133 8.31 -6.96 -0.38
CA ILE A 133 8.15 -6.78 -1.83
C ILE A 133 9.47 -6.20 -2.34
N HIS A 134 9.98 -6.81 -3.39
CA HIS A 134 11.24 -6.45 -4.00
C HIS A 134 10.99 -6.03 -5.44
N ASN A 135 11.56 -4.90 -5.84
CA ASN A 135 11.52 -4.41 -7.21
C ASN A 135 12.90 -3.89 -7.61
N ILE A 136 13.25 -3.98 -8.89
CA ILE A 136 14.41 -3.30 -9.46
C ILE A 136 13.90 -2.18 -10.37
N PRO A 137 13.74 -0.94 -9.88
CA PRO A 137 13.28 0.19 -10.70
C PRO A 137 14.34 0.58 -11.75
N PRO A 138 13.94 1.11 -12.92
CA PRO A 138 12.58 1.29 -13.44
C PRO A 138 12.05 0.02 -14.14
N GLY A 139 12.57 -1.16 -13.83
CA GLY A 139 12.24 -2.42 -14.50
C GLY A 139 11.02 -3.16 -13.92
N PRO A 140 10.47 -4.12 -14.67
CA PRO A 140 9.32 -4.92 -14.24
C PRO A 140 9.69 -6.09 -13.32
N VAL A 141 10.98 -6.24 -12.98
CA VAL A 141 11.44 -7.37 -12.16
C VAL A 141 10.95 -7.16 -10.75
N VAL A 142 10.06 -8.06 -10.32
CA VAL A 142 9.39 -7.98 -9.03
C VAL A 142 9.25 -9.37 -8.43
N TRP A 143 9.44 -9.47 -7.11
CA TRP A 143 9.16 -10.69 -6.37
C TRP A 143 8.80 -10.36 -4.93
N CYS A 144 8.31 -11.36 -4.20
CA CYS A 144 8.03 -11.22 -2.78
C CYS A 144 8.45 -12.46 -1.98
N ASN A 145 8.58 -12.26 -0.68
CA ASN A 145 8.78 -13.30 0.32
C ASN A 145 8.18 -12.85 1.67
N GLY A 146 8.08 -13.78 2.61
CA GLY A 146 7.71 -13.45 3.99
C GLY A 146 8.86 -12.77 4.72
N GLN A 147 8.51 -11.83 5.61
CA GLN A 147 9.46 -11.19 6.53
C GLN A 147 9.97 -12.11 7.63
#